data_AF-A0A2G5DE68-F1
#
_entry.id   AF-A0A2G5DE68-F1
#
_cell.length_a   1.000
_cell.length_b   1.000
_cell.length_c   1.000
_cell.angle_alpha   90.00
_cell.angle_beta   90.00
_cell.angle_gamma   90.00
#
_symmetry.space_group_name_H-M   'P 1'
#
loop_
_entity.id
_entity.type
_entity.pdbx_description
1 polymer ?
#
loop_
_entity_poly.entity_id
_entity_poly.type
_entity_poly.pdbx_seq_one_letter_code
_entity_poly.pdbx_strand_id
1 'polypeptide(L)'
;MFLLRSYPNLQTLTVFIQTQDENAFVWTFFNMEEYWKTQELNTDGMLKQLRRVEFIKSFGGSEFELDLVRFLLGNANVMEEINIIFSELNLYDAEKSSNLIETIEMFARVSPRAAISYS
;
A
#
# COMPACT_ATOMS: atom_id res chain seq x y z
N MET A 1 -6.15 10.50 -4.70
CA MET A 1 -6.03 9.20 -5.42
C MET A 1 -7.08 9.13 -6.53
N PHE A 2 -6.84 9.78 -7.67
CA PHE A 2 -7.85 9.91 -8.75
C PHE A 2 -7.85 8.73 -9.74
N LEU A 3 -6.72 8.03 -9.88
CA LEU A 3 -6.56 6.91 -10.80
C LEU A 3 -7.53 5.76 -10.48
N LEU A 4 -7.65 5.35 -9.22
CA LEU A 4 -8.51 4.22 -8.85
C LEU A 4 -10.00 4.52 -9.02
N ARG A 5 -10.43 5.80 -8.97
CA ARG A 5 -11.81 6.19 -9.30
C ARG A 5 -12.15 5.97 -10.77
N SER A 6 -11.18 6.09 -11.66
CA SER A 6 -11.38 5.91 -13.10
C SER A 6 -11.57 4.45 -13.52
N TYR A 7 -11.27 3.49 -12.63
CA TYR A 7 -11.33 2.06 -12.90
C TYR A 7 -12.18 1.33 -11.84
N PRO A 8 -13.51 1.50 -11.84
CA PRO A 8 -14.40 0.94 -10.81
C PRO A 8 -14.43 -0.60 -10.80
N ASN A 9 -14.01 -1.24 -11.89
CA ASN A 9 -13.94 -2.70 -12.04
C ASN A 9 -12.51 -3.24 -11.91
N LEU A 10 -11.58 -2.44 -11.39
CA LEU A 10 -10.19 -2.88 -11.19
C LEU A 10 -10.14 -4.04 -10.19
N GLN A 11 -9.68 -5.20 -10.64
CA GLN A 11 -9.56 -6.41 -9.80
C GLN A 11 -8.14 -6.65 -9.30
N THR A 12 -7.14 -6.26 -10.09
CA THR A 12 -5.72 -6.44 -9.77
C THR A 12 -5.01 -5.11 -9.91
N LEU A 13 -4.23 -4.76 -8.91
CA LEU A 13 -3.39 -3.56 -8.90
C LEU A 13 -1.93 -3.97 -8.66
N THR A 14 -1.06 -3.65 -9.61
CA THR A 14 0.37 -3.81 -9.46
C THR A 14 0.99 -2.47 -9.11
N VAL A 15 1.73 -2.43 -8.00
CA VAL A 15 2.36 -1.22 -7.47
C VAL A 15 3.87 -1.36 -7.56
N PHE A 16 4.49 -0.33 -8.14
CA PHE A 16 5.93 -0.19 -8.22
C PHE A 16 6.32 1.16 -7.62
N ILE A 17 7.10 1.13 -6.54
CA ILE A 17 7.58 2.34 -5.87
C ILE A 17 9.09 2.40 -6.08
N GLN A 18 9.54 3.44 -6.77
CA GLN A 18 10.96 3.71 -6.96
C GLN A 18 11.30 4.96 -6.17
N THR A 19 12.10 4.79 -5.13
CA THR A 19 12.78 5.89 -4.45
C THR A 19 13.90 6.40 -5.35
N GLN A 20 13.64 7.48 -6.09
CA GLN A 20 14.72 8.30 -6.67
C GLN A 20 15.18 9.33 -5.62
N ASP A 21 16.46 9.69 -5.71
CA ASP A 21 17.17 10.68 -4.90
C ASP A 21 16.27 11.74 -4.23
N GLU A 22 16.43 11.86 -2.91
CA GLU A 22 15.52 12.55 -1.98
C GLU A 22 15.25 14.03 -2.35
N ASN A 23 16.12 14.66 -3.14
CA ASN A 23 16.04 16.09 -3.42
C ASN A 23 14.98 16.52 -4.45
N ALA A 24 14.57 15.64 -5.38
CA ALA A 24 13.58 16.00 -6.40
C ALA A 24 12.13 15.72 -5.96
N PHE A 25 11.93 14.78 -5.04
CA PHE A 25 10.61 14.33 -4.59
C PHE A 25 9.99 15.27 -3.54
N VAL A 26 10.80 15.93 -2.72
CA VAL A 26 10.35 16.77 -1.59
C VAL A 26 9.45 17.93 -2.03
N TRP A 27 9.69 18.53 -3.19
CA TRP A 27 8.91 19.69 -3.68
C TRP A 27 7.50 19.31 -4.19
N THR A 28 7.33 18.14 -4.80
CA THR A 28 6.01 17.63 -5.20
C THR A 28 5.25 16.99 -4.04
N PHE A 29 5.96 16.50 -3.01
CA PHE A 29 5.38 15.80 -1.87
C PHE A 29 4.64 16.70 -0.89
N PHE A 30 5.21 17.85 -0.52
CA PHE A 30 4.53 18.81 0.38
C PHE A 30 3.19 19.29 -0.17
N ASN A 31 3.06 19.37 -1.50
CA ASN A 31 1.82 19.78 -2.15
C ASN A 31 0.77 18.66 -2.24
N MET A 32 1.13 17.38 -2.11
CA MET A 32 0.18 16.26 -2.10
C MET A 32 -0.21 15.81 -0.70
N GLU A 33 0.65 16.03 0.31
CA GLU A 33 0.41 15.62 1.69
C GLU A 33 -0.84 16.27 2.31
N GLU A 34 -1.10 17.53 1.98
CA GLU A 34 -2.32 18.21 2.43
C GLU A 34 -3.57 17.61 1.77
N TYR A 35 -3.49 17.18 0.50
CA TYR A 35 -4.67 16.75 -0.26
C TYR A 35 -5.28 15.43 0.20
N TRP A 36 -4.49 14.49 0.73
CA TRP A 36 -5.02 13.20 1.19
C TRP A 36 -5.54 13.24 2.64
N LYS A 37 -5.06 14.17 3.47
CA LYS A 37 -5.53 14.37 4.85
C LYS A 37 -6.83 15.17 4.92
N THR A 38 -7.10 16.07 3.97
CA THR A 38 -8.28 16.96 4.01
C THR A 38 -9.51 16.41 3.31
N GLN A 39 -9.38 15.42 2.44
CA GLN A 39 -10.55 14.73 1.90
C GLN A 39 -10.86 13.55 2.80
N GLU A 40 -12.00 13.60 3.50
CA GLU A 40 -12.79 12.40 3.74
C GLU A 40 -13.04 11.77 2.37
N LEU A 41 -12.08 10.96 1.90
CA LEU A 41 -12.18 10.27 0.64
C LEU A 41 -13.36 9.35 0.84
N ASN A 42 -14.51 9.74 0.30
CA ASN A 42 -15.63 8.84 0.14
C ASN A 42 -15.15 7.76 -0.84
N THR A 43 -14.52 6.74 -0.26
CA THR A 43 -13.98 5.54 -0.89
C THR A 43 -15.08 4.53 -1.14
N ASP A 44 -16.31 4.83 -0.71
CA ASP A 44 -17.49 4.01 -0.94
C ASP A 44 -17.67 3.81 -2.44
N GLY A 45 -17.26 2.64 -2.92
CA GLY A 45 -17.33 2.27 -4.33
C GLY A 45 -15.98 2.08 -5.00
N MET A 46 -14.94 2.80 -4.59
CA MET A 46 -13.71 2.91 -5.40
C MET A 46 -12.93 1.60 -5.51
N LEU A 47 -12.89 0.82 -4.43
CA LEU A 47 -12.11 -0.43 -4.36
C LEU A 47 -13.00 -1.67 -4.18
N LYS A 48 -14.31 -1.56 -4.49
CA LYS A 48 -15.29 -2.64 -4.25
C LYS A 48 -15.02 -3.92 -5.04
N GLN A 49 -14.22 -3.84 -6.10
CA GLN A 49 -13.88 -4.98 -6.97
C GLN A 49 -12.41 -5.38 -6.86
N LEU A 50 -11.59 -4.66 -6.08
CA LEU A 50 -10.17 -4.92 -5.99
C LEU A 50 -9.92 -6.15 -5.11
N ARG A 51 -9.39 -7.21 -5.73
CA ARG A 51 -9.18 -8.52 -5.12
C ARG A 51 -7.71 -8.79 -4.84
N ARG A 52 -6.81 -8.30 -5.70
CA ARG A 52 -5.37 -8.57 -5.59
C ARG A 52 -4.53 -7.30 -5.70
N VAL A 53 -3.53 -7.18 -4.84
CA VAL A 53 -2.48 -6.16 -4.94
C VAL A 53 -1.12 -6.82 -4.93
N GLU A 54 -0.24 -6.40 -5.84
CA GLU A 54 1.12 -6.91 -5.94
C GLU A 54 2.12 -5.76 -5.87
N PHE A 55 2.97 -5.75 -4.84
CA PHE A 55 4.11 -4.84 -4.73
C PHE A 55 5.33 -5.51 -5.38
N ILE A 56 5.61 -5.14 -6.63
CA ILE A 56 6.52 -5.89 -7.51
C ILE A 56 8.01 -5.52 -7.37
N LYS A 57 8.36 -4.51 -6.56
CA LYS A 57 9.77 -4.20 -6.28
C LYS A 57 9.96 -3.45 -4.96
N SER A 58 10.98 -3.91 -4.21
CA SER A 58 11.68 -3.20 -3.14
C SER A 58 10.79 -2.53 -2.10
N PHE A 59 9.86 -3.27 -1.49
CA PHE A 59 9.10 -2.75 -0.35
C PHE A 59 10.07 -2.39 0.79
N GLY A 60 10.23 -1.09 1.03
CA GLY A 60 11.17 -0.51 1.98
C GLY A 60 10.63 -0.42 3.40
N GLY A 61 9.31 -0.43 3.55
CA GLY A 61 8.63 -0.20 4.81
C GLY A 61 8.58 1.27 5.21
N SER A 62 8.67 2.18 4.24
CA SER A 62 8.44 3.61 4.46
C SER A 62 7.03 3.87 4.97
N GLU A 63 6.82 4.98 5.68
CA GLU A 63 5.51 5.37 6.20
C GLU A 63 4.46 5.44 5.07
N PHE A 64 4.85 5.95 3.89
CA PHE A 64 3.98 6.00 2.72
C PHE A 64 3.56 4.63 2.20
N GLU A 65 4.49 3.67 2.15
CA GLU A 65 4.18 2.29 1.73
C GLU A 65 3.21 1.63 2.71
N LEU A 66 3.44 1.81 4.01
CA LEU A 66 2.58 1.28 5.07
C LEU A 66 1.19 1.94 5.04
N ASP A 67 1.10 3.25 4.84
CA ASP A 67 -0.17 3.96 4.70
C ASP A 67 -0.95 3.50 3.46
N LEU A 68 -0.26 3.22 2.36
CA LEU A 68 -0.88 2.66 1.16
C LEU A 68 -1.45 1.26 1.45
N VAL A 69 -0.68 0.38 2.09
CA VAL A 69 -1.14 -0.97 2.48
C VAL A 69 -2.34 -0.88 3.41
N ARG A 70 -2.27 -0.02 4.45
CA ARG A 70 -3.36 0.24 5.38
C ARG A 70 -4.61 0.75 4.67
N PHE A 71 -4.45 1.70 3.75
CA PHE A 71 -5.55 2.26 2.97
C PHE A 71 -6.22 1.18 2.10
N LEU A 72 -5.43 0.35 1.41
CA LEU A 72 -5.96 -0.71 0.55
C LEU A 72 -6.73 -1.75 1.36
N LEU A 73 -6.15 -2.24 2.46
CA LEU A 73 -6.79 -3.19 3.35
C LEU A 73 -8.07 -2.62 3.97
N GLY A 74 -8.03 -1.37 4.46
CA GLY A 74 -9.17 -0.73 5.10
C GLY A 74 -10.33 -0.38 4.17
N ASN A 75 -10.10 -0.27 2.86
CA ASN A 75 -11.12 0.22 1.91
C ASN A 75 -11.54 -0.81 0.86
N ALA A 76 -10.78 -1.89 0.65
CA ALA A 76 -11.10 -2.93 -0.31
C ALA A 76 -11.76 -4.14 0.37
N ASN A 77 -13.08 -4.10 0.51
CA ASN A 77 -13.85 -5.13 1.22
C ASN A 77 -13.77 -6.55 0.62
N VAL A 78 -13.38 -6.67 -0.66
CA VAL A 78 -13.24 -7.95 -1.37
C VAL A 78 -11.78 -8.33 -1.62
N MET A 79 -10.84 -7.65 -0.95
CA MET A 79 -9.42 -7.98 -1.03
C MET A 79 -9.21 -9.44 -0.58
N GLU A 80 -8.58 -10.21 -1.44
CA GLU A 80 -8.26 -11.62 -1.22
C GLU A 80 -6.76 -11.83 -1.03
N GLU A 81 -5.92 -11.05 -1.70
CA GLU A 81 -4.48 -11.28 -1.70
C GLU A 81 -3.69 -9.97 -1.80
N ILE A 82 -2.71 -9.81 -0.91
CA ILE A 82 -1.65 -8.81 -1.03
C ILE A 82 -0.31 -9.54 -1.04
N ASN A 83 0.44 -9.38 -2.12
CA ASN A 83 1.80 -9.89 -2.23
C ASN A 83 2.82 -8.76 -2.08
N ILE A 84 3.76 -8.92 -1.14
CA ILE A 84 4.77 -7.93 -0.80
C ILE A 84 6.16 -8.51 -1.05
N ILE A 85 6.89 -7.91 -1.99
CA ILE A 85 8.28 -8.26 -2.24
C ILE A 85 9.18 -7.29 -1.47
N PHE A 86 9.85 -7.78 -0.43
CA PHE A 86 10.72 -6.94 0.40
C PHE A 86 11.97 -6.46 -0.36
N SER A 87 12.47 -5.29 0.01
CA SER A 87 13.78 -4.84 -0.46
C SER A 87 14.90 -5.72 0.11
N GLU A 88 15.97 -5.94 -0.66
CA GLU A 88 17.14 -6.70 -0.21
C GLU A 88 17.73 -6.14 1.09
N LEU A 89 17.68 -4.82 1.29
CA LEU A 89 18.12 -4.15 2.50
C LEU A 89 17.34 -4.59 3.76
N ASN A 90 16.04 -4.87 3.61
CA ASN A 90 15.21 -5.35 4.71
C ASN A 90 15.42 -6.85 5.01
N LEU A 91 15.98 -7.62 4.05
CA LEU A 91 16.34 -9.03 4.29
C LEU A 91 17.58 -9.18 5.18
N TYR A 92 18.45 -8.17 5.23
CA TYR A 92 19.65 -8.18 6.09
C TYR A 92 19.37 -7.80 7.54
N ASP A 93 18.22 -7.19 7.82
CA ASP A 93 17.79 -6.77 9.15
C ASP A 93 16.51 -7.53 9.54
N ALA A 94 16.72 -8.68 10.20
CA ALA A 94 15.64 -9.56 10.65
C ALA A 94 14.68 -8.87 11.65
N GLU A 95 15.18 -7.92 12.45
CA GLU A 95 14.37 -7.21 13.43
C GLU A 95 13.45 -6.19 12.73
N LYS A 96 14.02 -5.42 11.80
CA LYS A 96 13.25 -4.47 10.99
C LYS A 96 12.19 -5.16 10.13
N SER A 97 12.53 -6.27 9.48
CA SER A 97 11.56 -7.05 8.70
C SER A 97 10.45 -7.65 9.57
N SER A 98 10.77 -8.17 10.76
CA SER A 98 9.77 -8.66 11.71
C SER A 98 8.78 -7.57 12.12
N ASN A 99 9.28 -6.37 12.46
CA ASN A 99 8.44 -5.23 12.83
C ASN A 99 7.51 -4.78 11.68
N LEU A 100 8.00 -4.83 10.44
CA LEU A 100 7.19 -4.52 9.26
C LEU A 100 6.08 -5.55 9.04
N ILE A 101 6.41 -6.84 9.12
CA ILE A 101 5.44 -7.93 9.00
C ILE A 101 4.36 -7.78 10.08
N GLU A 102 4.74 -7.59 11.34
CA GLU A 102 3.77 -7.38 12.43
C GLU A 102 2.85 -6.18 12.16
N THR A 103 3.41 -5.08 11.65
CA THR A 103 2.64 -3.88 11.30
C THR A 103 1.63 -4.16 10.19
N ILE A 104 2.05 -4.86 9.13
CA ILE A 104 1.19 -5.20 8.00
C ILE A 104 0.10 -6.20 8.41
N GLU A 105 0.44 -7.19 9.26
CA GLU A 105 -0.52 -8.14 9.82
C GLU A 105 -1.58 -7.43 10.69
N MET A 106 -1.18 -6.43 11.48
CA MET A 106 -2.13 -5.62 12.24
C MET A 106 -3.14 -4.92 11.32
N PHE A 107 -2.70 -4.44 10.16
CA PHE A 107 -3.62 -3.87 9.16
C PHE A 107 -4.54 -4.92 8.57
N ALA A 108 -4.05 -6.13 8.26
CA ALA A 108 -4.91 -7.16 7.67
C ALA A 108 -6.01 -7.67 8.61
N ARG A 109 -5.91 -7.42 9.92
CA ARG A 109 -7.01 -7.71 10.86
C ARG A 109 -8.31 -6.99 10.50
N VAL A 110 -8.25 -5.86 9.80
CA VAL A 110 -9.46 -5.17 9.32
C VAL A 110 -10.04 -5.77 8.03
N SER A 111 -9.32 -6.70 7.41
CA SER A 111 -9.67 -7.34 6.12
C SER A 111 -9.72 -8.86 6.29
N PRO A 112 -10.83 -9.43 6.80
CA PRO A 112 -10.90 -10.85 7.19
C PRO A 112 -10.72 -11.84 6.03
N ARG A 113 -10.71 -11.37 4.78
CA ARG A 113 -10.58 -12.19 3.57
C ARG A 113 -9.22 -12.04 2.88
N ALA A 114 -8.41 -11.06 3.30
CA ALA A 114 -7.13 -10.79 2.68
C ALA A 114 -6.05 -11.71 3.26
N ALA A 115 -5.42 -12.50 2.41
CA ALA A 115 -4.17 -13.18 2.71
C ALA A 115 -3.00 -12.28 2.33
N ILE A 116 -1.99 -12.18 3.20
CA ILE A 116 -0.75 -11.50 2.88
C ILE A 116 0.32 -12.56 2.61
N SER A 117 1.02 -12.42 1.49
CA SER A 117 2.21 -13.19 1.16
C SER A 117 3.42 -12.26 1.09
N TYR A 118 4.57 -12.79 1.54
CA TYR A 118 5.85 -12.10 1.55
C TYR A 118 6.82 -12.87 0.67
N SER A 119 7.67 -12.17 -0.08
CA SER A 119 8.71 -12.76 -0.93
C SER A 119 9.99 -11.92 -0.94
#